data_AF-A0A3D2WHA6-F1
#
_entry.id   AF-A0A3D2WHA6-F1
#
_cell.length_a   1.000
_cell.length_b   1.000
_cell.length_c   1.000
_cell.angle_alpha   90.00
_cell.angle_beta   90.00
_cell.angle_gamma   90.00
#
_symmetry.space_group_name_H-M   'P 1'
#
loop_
_entity.id
_entity.type
_entity.pdbx_description
1 polymer ?
#
loop_
_entity_poly.entity_id
_entity_poly.type
_entity_poly.pdbx_seq_one_letter_code
_entity_poly.pdbx_strand_id
1 'polypeptide(L)'
;ATKDAGRIAGLEVKRIINEPTAAALAYGLDKKSGDSVVAVYDLGGGTFDISIIEIAEVDGEHQFEVLSTNGDTFLGGEDFDLRIIEFLANEFKKESGIDLHSDPLALQRLKEAA
;
A
#
# COMPACT_ATOMS: atom_id res chain seq x y z
N ALA A 1 15.32 -10.49 -0.50
CA ALA A 1 15.28 -9.06 -0.13
C ALA A 1 14.57 -8.84 1.21
N THR A 2 13.23 -8.87 1.28
CA THR A 2 12.48 -8.54 2.52
C THR A 2 12.80 -9.46 3.71
N LYS A 3 12.90 -10.78 3.48
CA LYS A 3 13.33 -11.73 4.52
C LYS A 3 14.77 -11.48 5.00
N ASP A 4 15.65 -11.07 4.09
CA ASP A 4 17.05 -10.79 4.39
C ASP A 4 17.18 -9.50 5.21
N ALA A 5 16.36 -8.48 4.91
CA ALA A 5 16.28 -7.25 5.71
C ALA A 5 15.92 -7.56 7.17
N GLY A 6 14.95 -8.47 7.41
CA GLY A 6 14.63 -8.93 8.77
C GLY A 6 15.82 -9.61 9.46
N ARG A 7 16.58 -10.44 8.74
CA ARG A 7 17.78 -11.08 9.27
C ARG A 7 18.89 -10.08 9.60
N ILE A 8 19.09 -9.07 8.76
CA ILE A 8 20.06 -7.98 8.98
C ILE A 8 19.69 -7.19 10.23
N ALA A 9 18.39 -6.99 10.48
CA ALA A 9 17.88 -6.38 11.70
C ALA A 9 17.98 -7.28 12.95
N GLY A 10 18.55 -8.49 12.84
CA GLY A 10 18.72 -9.43 13.94
C GLY A 10 17.47 -10.25 14.28
N LEU A 11 16.47 -10.28 13.39
CA LEU A 11 15.22 -11.01 13.59
C LEU A 11 15.24 -12.38 12.89
N GLU A 12 14.73 -13.40 13.58
CA GLU A 12 14.42 -14.69 12.97
C GLU A 12 13.05 -14.61 12.27
N VAL A 13 13.06 -14.44 10.94
CA VAL A 13 11.83 -14.32 10.16
C VAL A 13 11.14 -15.69 10.00
N LYS A 14 10.18 -15.97 10.89
CA LYS A 14 9.41 -17.23 10.92
C LYS A 14 8.47 -17.39 9.72
N ARG A 15 7.89 -16.29 9.24
CA ARG A 15 6.97 -16.26 8.10
C ARG A 15 7.01 -14.89 7.42
N ILE A 16 6.84 -14.88 6.10
CA ILE A 16 6.43 -13.71 5.35
C ILE A 16 4.97 -13.94 5.00
N ILE A 17 4.12 -12.94 5.28
CA ILE A 17 2.70 -12.98 4.98
C ILE A 17 2.40 -11.84 4.01
N ASN A 18 1.50 -12.09 3.06
CA ASN A 18 1.03 -11.06 2.15
C ASN A 18 0.10 -10.09 2.92
N GLU A 19 0.22 -8.80 2.63
CA GLU A 19 -0.56 -7.73 3.25
C GLU A 19 -2.08 -7.94 3.19
N PRO A 20 -2.70 -8.26 2.03
CA PRO A 20 -4.14 -8.46 1.98
C PRO A 20 -4.62 -9.66 2.80
N THR A 21 -3.79 -10.71 2.92
CA THR A 21 -4.09 -11.86 3.79
C THR A 21 -4.02 -11.47 5.27
N ALA A 22 -3.03 -10.66 5.66
CA ALA A 22 -2.93 -10.16 7.03
C ALA A 22 -4.12 -9.26 7.40
N ALA A 23 -4.57 -8.41 6.47
CA ALA A 23 -5.77 -7.58 6.65
C ALA A 23 -7.05 -8.42 6.77
N ALA A 24 -7.21 -9.45 5.94
CA ALA A 24 -8.35 -10.37 6.03
C ALA A 24 -8.36 -11.17 7.35
N LEU A 25 -7.20 -11.62 7.82
CA LEU A 25 -7.07 -12.25 9.14
C LEU A 25 -7.54 -11.31 10.25
N ALA A 26 -7.06 -10.06 10.25
CA ALA A 26 -7.48 -9.06 11.23
C ALA A 26 -8.99 -8.78 11.17
N TYR A 27 -9.56 -8.71 9.96
CA TYR A 27 -11.00 -8.52 9.76
C TYR A 27 -11.82 -9.71 10.28
N GLY A 28 -11.37 -10.94 10.01
CA GLY A 28 -12.08 -12.17 10.38
C GLY A 28 -12.08 -12.49 11.87
N LEU A 29 -11.12 -11.96 12.65
CA LEU A 29 -11.04 -12.21 14.10
C LEU A 29 -12.20 -11.56 14.90
N ASP A 30 -12.72 -10.42 14.46
CA ASP A 30 -13.73 -9.63 15.19
C ASP A 30 -15.16 -9.79 14.67
N LYS A 31 -15.35 -10.42 13.50
CA LYS A 31 -16.64 -10.49 12.81
C LYS A 31 -17.40 -11.78 13.14
N LYS A 32 -18.73 -11.65 13.25
CA LYS A 32 -19.64 -12.77 13.56
C LYS A 32 -19.64 -13.82 12.45
N SER A 33 -19.87 -15.04 12.91
CA SER A 33 -19.88 -16.34 12.25
C SER A 33 -20.66 -16.41 10.93
N GLY A 34 -20.15 -17.27 10.03
CA GLY A 34 -20.70 -17.57 8.71
C GLY A 34 -19.71 -17.35 7.57
N ASP A 35 -19.87 -18.14 6.51
CA ASP A 35 -19.04 -18.05 5.32
C ASP A 35 -19.25 -16.69 4.62
N SER A 36 -18.16 -16.06 4.21
CA SER A 36 -18.21 -14.76 3.52
C SER A 36 -17.09 -14.62 2.50
N VAL A 37 -17.34 -13.83 1.47
CA VAL A 37 -16.33 -13.45 0.49
C VAL A 37 -16.12 -11.95 0.59
N VAL A 38 -14.86 -11.54 0.78
CA VAL A 38 -14.45 -10.15 0.93
C VAL A 38 -13.49 -9.74 -0.17
N ALA A 39 -13.52 -8.46 -0.54
CA ALA A 39 -12.50 -7.83 -1.35
C ALA A 39 -11.62 -6.95 -0.46
N VAL A 40 -10.33 -7.23 -0.42
CA VAL A 40 -9.34 -6.39 0.26
C VAL A 40 -8.69 -5.50 -0.79
N TYR A 41 -9.01 -4.20 -0.73
CA TYR A 41 -8.41 -3.15 -1.54
C TYR A 41 -7.35 -2.45 -0.69
N ASP A 42 -6.09 -2.56 -1.11
CA ASP A 42 -4.94 -1.94 -0.44
C ASP A 42 -4.24 -1.00 -1.41
N LEU A 43 -4.24 0.30 -1.09
CA LEU A 43 -3.55 1.34 -1.86
C LEU A 43 -2.59 2.05 -0.93
N GLY A 44 -1.33 1.60 -0.98
CA GLY A 44 -0.26 2.09 -0.14
C GLY A 44 0.50 3.28 -0.75
N GLY A 45 1.69 3.53 -0.23
CA GLY A 45 2.57 4.61 -0.71
C GLY A 45 3.15 4.34 -2.10
N GLY A 46 3.44 3.08 -2.46
CA GLY A 46 4.05 2.75 -3.76
C GLY A 46 3.49 1.51 -4.44
N THR A 47 2.54 0.82 -3.81
CA THR A 47 1.92 -0.39 -4.36
C THR A 47 0.42 -0.34 -4.19
N PHE A 48 -0.27 -0.99 -5.13
CA PHE A 48 -1.69 -1.22 -5.12
C PHE A 48 -1.94 -2.72 -5.23
N ASP A 49 -2.73 -3.27 -4.32
CA ASP A 49 -3.11 -4.67 -4.31
C ASP A 49 -4.63 -4.82 -4.13
N ILE A 50 -5.22 -5.78 -4.84
CA ILE A 50 -6.61 -6.18 -4.70
C ILE A 50 -6.68 -7.70 -4.60
N SER A 51 -7.31 -8.20 -3.54
CA SER A 51 -7.50 -9.63 -3.34
C SER A 51 -8.94 -9.97 -3.00
N ILE A 52 -9.45 -11.04 -3.61
CA ILE A 52 -10.74 -11.64 -3.26
C ILE A 52 -10.45 -12.82 -2.34
N ILE A 53 -10.99 -12.76 -1.13
CA ILE A 53 -10.70 -13.71 -0.06
C ILE A 53 -12.00 -14.30 0.45
N GLU A 54 -12.10 -15.62 0.43
CA GLU A 54 -13.15 -16.36 1.11
C GLU A 54 -12.73 -16.63 2.56
N ILE A 55 -13.64 -16.35 3.48
CA ILE A 55 -13.51 -16.61 4.91
C ILE A 55 -14.61 -17.59 5.27
N ALA A 56 -14.23 -18.82 5.58
CA ALA A 56 -15.14 -19.90 5.96
C ALA A 56 -14.93 -20.28 7.42
N GLU A 57 -15.98 -20.75 8.09
CA GLU A 57 -15.87 -21.32 9.44
C GLU A 57 -15.99 -22.85 9.35
N VAL A 58 -14.87 -23.55 9.54
CA VAL A 58 -14.79 -25.01 9.46
C VAL A 58 -14.36 -25.52 10.82
N ASP A 59 -15.20 -26.39 11.43
CA ASP A 59 -14.94 -26.98 12.75
C ASP A 59 -14.69 -25.95 13.88
N GLY A 60 -15.26 -24.75 13.77
CA GLY A 60 -15.09 -23.65 14.73
C GLY A 60 -13.77 -22.87 14.55
N GLU A 61 -13.03 -23.12 13.47
CA GLU A 61 -11.84 -22.35 13.08
C GLU A 61 -12.11 -21.57 11.78
N HIS A 62 -11.60 -20.34 11.70
CA HIS A 62 -11.66 -19.55 10.47
C HIS A 62 -10.61 -20.02 9.47
N GLN A 63 -11.05 -20.44 8.29
CA GLN A 63 -10.20 -20.70 7.13
C GLN A 63 -10.27 -19.51 6.17
N PHE A 64 -9.10 -19.12 5.65
CA PHE A 64 -8.95 -17.99 4.73
C PHE A 64 -8.37 -18.51 3.41
N GLU A 65 -9.13 -18.39 2.34
CA GLU A 65 -8.70 -18.79 0.99
C GLU A 65 -8.63 -17.56 0.08
N VAL A 66 -7.45 -17.32 -0.52
CA VAL A 66 -7.30 -16.28 -1.52
C VAL A 66 -7.76 -16.84 -2.86
N LEU A 67 -8.97 -16.45 -3.29
CA LEU A 67 -9.56 -16.90 -4.56
C LEU A 67 -8.86 -16.27 -5.77
N SER A 68 -8.50 -14.99 -5.65
CA SER A 68 -7.72 -14.28 -6.67
C SER A 68 -7.01 -13.07 -6.08
N THR A 69 -5.91 -12.69 -6.71
CA THR A 69 -5.12 -11.51 -6.34
C THR A 69 -4.60 -10.85 -7.61
N ASN A 70 -4.57 -9.52 -7.63
CA ASN A 70 -4.01 -8.71 -8.69
C ASN A 70 -3.54 -7.36 -8.11
N GLY A 71 -2.80 -6.58 -8.88
CA GLY A 71 -2.26 -5.32 -8.38
C GLY A 71 -1.25 -4.68 -9.34
N ASP A 72 -0.67 -3.58 -8.87
CA ASP A 72 0.43 -2.89 -9.51
C ASP A 72 1.48 -2.51 -8.45
N THR A 73 2.70 -3.02 -8.61
CA THR A 73 3.80 -2.78 -7.67
C THR A 73 4.47 -1.41 -7.84
N PHE A 74 3.96 -0.57 -8.76
CA PHE A 74 4.45 0.78 -9.05
C PHE A 74 3.30 1.79 -9.14
N LEU A 75 2.27 1.61 -8.30
CA LEU A 75 1.13 2.51 -8.18
C LEU A 75 0.84 2.77 -6.71
N GLY A 76 0.92 4.02 -6.25
CA GLY A 76 0.59 4.36 -4.87
C GLY A 76 0.59 5.86 -4.62
N GLY A 77 0.51 6.25 -3.34
CA GLY A 77 0.53 7.65 -2.91
C GLY A 77 1.66 8.50 -3.49
N GLU A 78 2.84 7.93 -3.75
CA GLU A 78 3.94 8.64 -4.39
C GLU A 78 3.58 9.17 -5.79
N ASP A 79 2.75 8.47 -6.55
CA ASP A 79 2.23 8.96 -7.83
C ASP A 79 1.28 10.14 -7.65
N PHE A 80 0.49 10.14 -6.58
CA PHE A 80 -0.42 11.23 -6.25
C PHE A 80 0.37 12.47 -5.84
N ASP A 81 1.37 12.31 -4.96
CA ASP A 81 2.29 13.37 -4.56
C ASP A 81 2.98 13.98 -5.77
N LEU A 82 3.50 13.14 -6.69
CA LEU A 82 4.13 13.61 -7.92
C LEU A 82 3.19 14.43 -8.80
N ARG A 83 1.92 14.03 -8.93
CA ARG A 83 0.93 14.79 -9.70
C ARG A 83 0.61 16.15 -9.06
N ILE A 84 0.54 16.21 -7.74
CA ILE A 84 0.32 17.47 -7.00
C ILE A 84 1.55 18.37 -7.14
N ILE A 85 2.76 17.84 -6.95
CA ILE A 85 4.02 18.57 -7.11
C ILE A 85 4.15 19.16 -8.51
N GLU A 86 3.91 18.36 -9.55
CA GLU A 86 3.90 18.81 -10.95
C GLU A 86 2.91 19.95 -11.17
N PHE A 87 1.69 19.82 -10.63
CA PHE A 87 0.69 20.88 -10.74
C PHE A 87 1.17 22.18 -10.07
N LEU A 88 1.64 22.11 -8.81
CA LEU A 88 2.10 23.27 -8.04
C LEU A 88 3.33 23.92 -8.67
N ALA A 89 4.29 23.14 -9.16
CA ALA A 89 5.48 23.66 -9.83
C ALA A 89 5.12 24.39 -11.13
N ASN A 90 4.18 23.84 -11.91
CA ASN A 90 3.71 24.46 -13.14
C ASN A 90 2.95 25.78 -12.87
N GLU A 91 2.10 25.84 -11.85
CA GLU A 91 1.41 27.08 -11.47
C GLU A 91 2.40 28.14 -10.97
N PHE A 92 3.36 27.75 -10.10
CA PHE A 92 4.39 28.66 -9.63
C PHE A 92 5.22 29.25 -10.78
N LYS A 93 5.56 28.44 -11.79
CA LYS A 93 6.27 28.90 -12.98
C LYS A 93 5.46 29.89 -13.81
N LYS A 94 4.14 29.69 -13.93
CA LYS A 94 3.26 30.64 -14.64
C LYS A 94 3.17 31.99 -13.92
N GLU A 95 3.09 31.98 -12.59
CA GLU A 95 2.92 33.20 -11.79
C GLU A 95 4.23 33.97 -11.58
N SER A 96 5.33 33.25 -11.33
CA SER A 96 6.62 33.86 -10.95
C SER A 96 7.66 33.87 -12.07
N GLY A 97 7.47 33.07 -13.12
CA GLY A 97 8.48 32.81 -14.16
C GLY A 97 9.63 31.90 -13.71
N ILE A 98 9.63 31.41 -12.47
CA ILE A 98 10.69 30.58 -11.90
C ILE A 98 10.33 29.10 -12.03
N ASP A 99 11.27 28.31 -12.55
CA ASP A 99 11.12 26.87 -12.68
C ASP A 99 11.67 26.14 -11.45
N LEU A 100 10.77 25.66 -10.58
CA LEU A 100 11.16 24.92 -9.37
C LEU A 100 11.85 23.59 -9.67
N HIS A 101 11.66 23.01 -10.86
CA HIS A 101 12.32 21.75 -11.20
C HIS A 101 13.85 21.87 -11.29
N SER A 102 14.35 23.09 -11.45
CA SER A 102 15.78 23.39 -11.50
C SER A 102 16.44 23.49 -10.11
N ASP A 103 15.66 23.50 -9.03
CA ASP A 103 16.14 23.59 -7.65
C ASP A 103 15.72 22.35 -6.83
N PRO A 104 16.62 21.37 -6.63
CA PRO A 104 16.35 20.16 -5.87
C PRO A 104 15.90 20.42 -4.42
N LEU A 105 16.36 21.48 -3.77
CA LEU A 105 15.99 21.80 -2.40
C LEU A 105 14.57 22.38 -2.34
N ALA A 106 14.20 23.21 -3.32
CA ALA A 106 12.84 23.71 -3.45
C ALA A 106 11.85 22.57 -3.76
N LEU A 107 12.22 21.64 -4.65
CA LEU A 107 11.42 20.44 -4.93
C LEU A 107 11.22 19.56 -3.69
N GLN A 108 12.28 19.35 -2.89
CA GLN A 108 12.15 18.57 -1.66
C GLN A 108 11.16 19.21 -0.68
N ARG A 109 11.25 20.54 -0.49
CA ARG A 109 10.31 21.28 0.36
C ARG A 109 8.88 21.24 -0.17
N LEU A 110 8.70 21.25 -1.48
CA LEU A 110 7.39 21.13 -2.11
C LEU A 110 6.83 19.72 -1.89
N LYS A 111 7.66 18.68 -1.99
CA LYS A 111 7.28 17.30 -1.69
C LYS A 111 6.88 17.08 -0.22
N GLU A 112 7.56 17.73 0.72
CA GLU A 112 7.20 17.65 2.15
C GLU A 112 5.93 18.43 2.51
N ALA A 113 5.50 19.37 1.66
CA ALA A 113 4.33 20.23 1.89
C ALA A 113 3.07 19.79 1.13
N ALA A 114 3.24 19.00 0.07
CA ALA A 114 2.16 18.34 -0.66
C ALA A 114 1.62 17.15 0.16
#